data_AF-A0A924UGH6-F1
#
_entry.id   AF-A0A924UGH6-F1
#
_cell.length_a   1.000
_cell.length_b   1.000
_cell.length_c   1.000
_cell.angle_alpha   90.00
_cell.angle_beta   90.00
_cell.angle_gamma   90.00
#
_symmetry.space_group_name_H-M   'P 1'
#
loop_
_entity.id
_entity.type
_entity.pdbx_description
1 polymer ?
#
loop_
_entity_poly.entity_id
_entity_poly.type
_entity_poly.pdbx_seq_one_letter_code
_entity_poly.pdbx_strand_id
1 'polypeptide(L)'
;MIRLIQFLNEKNHFLEKFYSLNEYQMSRLESGLFDDIEKFYNQREDLLKIIKYVDAEIHQSHMVHKDITGAFDENQKMQIREALRCKEMYVQKILEQDLSILSLIDEAKSQIIKELQDIKHTKKALAGYKSPAA
;
A
#
# COMPACT_ATOMS: atom_id res chain seq x y z
N MET A 1 13.22 -13.27 -24.82
CA MET A 1 13.29 -12.69 -23.46
C MET A 1 13.24 -13.85 -22.47
N ILE A 2 14.14 -13.90 -21.48
CA ILE A 2 14.16 -14.98 -20.49
C ILE A 2 12.95 -14.83 -19.55
N ARG A 3 12.33 -15.96 -19.19
CA ARG A 3 11.17 -16.01 -18.28
C ARG A 3 11.40 -15.29 -16.94
N LEU A 4 12.61 -15.37 -16.38
CA LEU A 4 13.01 -14.61 -15.20
C LEU A 4 12.84 -13.09 -15.37
N ILE A 5 13.27 -12.55 -16.52
CA ILE A 5 13.17 -11.11 -16.81
C ILE A 5 11.70 -10.71 -16.98
N GLN A 6 10.87 -11.58 -17.56
CA GLN A 6 9.43 -11.35 -17.66
C GLN A 6 8.80 -11.22 -16.27
N PHE A 7 9.09 -12.15 -15.36
CA PHE A 7 8.54 -12.09 -14.00
C PHE A 7 9.08 -10.92 -13.17
N LEU A 8 10.35 -10.52 -13.36
CA LEU A 8 10.89 -9.30 -12.74
C LEU A 8 10.13 -8.05 -13.20
N ASN A 9 9.84 -7.94 -14.49
CA ASN A 9 9.05 -6.82 -15.03
C ASN A 9 7.59 -6.87 -14.57
N GLU A 10 6.99 -8.07 -14.52
CA GLU A 10 5.65 -8.26 -14.00
C GLU A 10 5.55 -7.86 -12.51
N LYS A 11 6.56 -8.22 -11.71
CA LYS A 11 6.64 -7.75 -10.32
C LYS A 11 6.67 -6.22 -10.24
N ASN A 12 7.49 -5.57 -11.07
CA ASN A 12 7.56 -4.11 -11.11
C ASN A 12 6.23 -3.47 -11.51
N HIS A 13 5.51 -4.06 -12.46
CA HIS A 13 4.17 -3.61 -12.84
C HIS A 13 3.17 -3.69 -11.68
N PHE A 14 3.19 -4.76 -10.89
CA PHE A 14 2.32 -4.86 -9.71
C PHE A 14 2.75 -3.93 -8.57
N LEU A 15 4.05 -3.66 -8.42
CA LEU A 15 4.54 -2.64 -7.49
C LEU A 15 4.11 -1.23 -7.92
N GLU A 16 4.13 -0.92 -9.21
CA GLU A 16 3.61 0.34 -9.74
C GLU A 16 2.12 0.50 -9.44
N LYS A 17 1.31 -0.55 -9.69
CA LYS A 17 -0.12 -0.55 -9.33
C LYS A 17 -0.34 -0.34 -7.84
N PHE A 18 0.50 -0.94 -6.99
CA PHE A 18 0.45 -0.76 -5.54
C PHE A 18 0.71 0.69 -5.16
N TYR A 19 1.77 1.27 -5.73
CA TYR A 19 2.12 2.67 -5.55
C TYR A 19 0.98 3.61 -5.97
N SER A 20 0.39 3.41 -7.15
CA SER A 20 -0.73 4.24 -7.62
C SER A 20 -2.00 4.07 -6.79
N LEU A 21 -2.28 2.86 -6.29
CA LEU A 21 -3.38 2.61 -5.37
C LEU A 21 -3.18 3.41 -4.06
N ASN A 22 -1.96 3.41 -3.53
CA ASN A 22 -1.60 4.21 -2.36
C ASN A 22 -1.74 5.71 -2.63
N GLU A 23 -1.25 6.25 -3.75
CA GLU A 23 -1.41 7.67 -4.10
C GLU A 23 -2.88 8.08 -4.16
N TYR A 24 -3.71 7.27 -4.82
CA TYR A 24 -5.13 7.51 -4.90
C TYR A 24 -5.78 7.56 -3.52
N GLN A 25 -5.46 6.61 -2.65
CA GLN A 25 -6.03 6.59 -1.31
C GLN A 25 -5.53 7.75 -0.45
N MET A 26 -4.25 8.13 -0.53
CA MET A 26 -3.71 9.28 0.18
C MET A 26 -4.48 10.56 -0.15
N SER A 27 -4.71 10.84 -1.43
CA SER A 27 -5.49 12.02 -1.86
C SER A 27 -6.91 12.04 -1.27
N ARG A 28 -7.54 10.86 -1.14
CA ARG A 28 -8.86 10.75 -0.52
C ARG A 28 -8.83 10.97 0.99
N LEU A 29 -7.84 10.39 1.68
CA LEU A 29 -7.66 10.56 3.12
C LEU A 29 -7.38 12.03 3.48
N GLU A 30 -6.54 12.70 2.70
CA GLU A 30 -6.27 14.15 2.83
C GLU A 30 -7.54 15.00 2.64
N SER A 31 -8.47 14.53 1.80
CA SER A 31 -9.77 15.17 1.58
C SER A 31 -10.82 14.80 2.65
N GLY A 32 -10.46 14.02 3.67
CA GLY A 32 -11.37 13.54 4.71
C GLY A 32 -12.36 12.46 4.23
N LEU A 33 -12.10 11.79 3.10
CA LEU A 33 -12.96 10.76 2.54
C LEU A 33 -12.48 9.37 2.99
N PHE A 34 -13.18 8.78 3.96
CA PHE A 34 -12.80 7.52 4.62
C PHE A 34 -13.65 6.30 4.23
N ASP A 35 -14.71 6.50 3.44
CA ASP A 35 -15.76 5.49 3.18
C ASP A 35 -15.25 4.19 2.52
N ASP A 36 -14.15 4.29 1.78
CA ASP A 36 -13.58 3.19 0.98
C ASP A 36 -12.33 2.54 1.60
N ILE A 37 -12.00 2.81 2.88
CA ILE A 37 -10.78 2.27 3.53
C ILE A 37 -10.72 0.74 3.47
N GLU A 38 -11.83 0.05 3.73
CA GLU A 38 -11.86 -1.42 3.72
C GLU A 38 -11.61 -1.96 2.31
N LYS A 39 -12.21 -1.33 1.29
CA LYS A 39 -11.98 -1.67 -0.12
C LYS A 39 -10.51 -1.47 -0.50
N PHE A 40 -9.91 -0.34 -0.09
CA PHE A 40 -8.48 -0.08 -0.29
C PHE A 40 -7.60 -1.15 0.35
N TYR A 41 -7.89 -1.53 1.61
CA TYR A 41 -7.16 -2.59 2.31
C TYR A 41 -7.23 -3.92 1.57
N ASN A 42 -8.44 -4.32 1.14
CA ASN A 42 -8.64 -5.56 0.40
C ASN A 42 -7.90 -5.57 -0.95
N GLN A 43 -7.94 -4.45 -1.68
CA GLN A 43 -7.20 -4.30 -2.95
C GLN A 43 -5.68 -4.41 -2.74
N ARG A 44 -5.15 -3.86 -1.64
CA ARG A 44 -3.73 -4.03 -1.27
C ARG A 44 -3.38 -5.48 -0.97
N GLU A 45 -4.19 -6.16 -0.17
CA GLU A 45 -3.96 -7.58 0.14
C GLU A 45 -3.96 -8.44 -1.13
N ASP A 46 -4.85 -8.17 -2.07
CA ASP A 46 -4.88 -8.89 -3.35
C ASP A 46 -3.64 -8.62 -4.21
N LEU A 47 -3.15 -7.38 -4.26
CA LEU A 47 -1.88 -7.07 -4.91
C LEU A 47 -0.69 -7.77 -4.22
N LEU A 48 -0.66 -7.84 -2.89
CA LEU A 48 0.39 -8.56 -2.16
C LEU A 48 0.37 -10.05 -2.47
N LYS A 49 -0.81 -10.67 -2.58
CA LYS A 49 -0.93 -12.09 -2.97
C LYS A 49 -0.35 -12.33 -4.37
N ILE A 50 -0.64 -11.44 -5.32
CA ILE A 50 -0.09 -11.52 -6.67
C ILE A 50 1.44 -11.36 -6.65
N ILE A 51 1.97 -10.35 -5.94
CA ILE A 51 3.42 -10.15 -5.82
C ILE A 51 4.11 -11.37 -5.20
N LYS A 52 3.52 -11.97 -4.15
CA LYS A 52 4.03 -13.20 -3.54
C LYS A 52 4.07 -14.37 -4.53
N TYR A 53 3.04 -14.50 -5.35
CA TYR A 53 3.02 -15.51 -6.42
C TYR A 53 4.14 -15.26 -7.45
N VAL A 54 4.28 -14.02 -7.94
CA VAL A 54 5.34 -13.66 -8.89
C VAL A 54 6.73 -13.89 -8.29
N ASP A 55 6.92 -13.63 -6.98
CA ASP A 55 8.19 -13.93 -6.30
C ASP A 55 8.54 -15.42 -6.30
N ALA A 56 7.54 -16.30 -6.11
CA ALA A 56 7.74 -17.74 -6.21
C ALA A 56 8.13 -18.15 -7.64
N GLU A 57 7.49 -17.57 -8.65
CA GLU A 57 7.82 -17.81 -10.07
C GLU A 57 9.21 -17.28 -10.46
N ILE A 58 9.63 -16.12 -9.93
CA ILE A 58 11.00 -15.59 -10.08
C ILE A 58 12.00 -16.61 -9.54
N HIS A 59 11.77 -17.12 -8.33
CA HIS A 59 12.65 -18.10 -7.70
C HIS A 59 12.75 -19.38 -8.54
N GLN A 60 11.60 -19.92 -8.96
CA GLN A 60 11.53 -21.11 -9.79
C GLN A 60 12.25 -20.90 -11.13
N SER A 61 12.00 -19.78 -11.80
CA SER A 61 12.64 -19.47 -13.08
C SER A 61 14.15 -19.27 -12.94
N HIS A 62 14.63 -18.75 -11.81
CA HIS A 62 16.05 -18.59 -11.55
C HIS A 62 16.74 -19.95 -11.36
N MET A 63 16.12 -20.88 -10.60
CA MET A 63 16.63 -22.24 -10.42
C MET A 63 16.72 -22.99 -11.75
N VAL A 64 15.64 -22.98 -12.54
CA VAL A 64 15.60 -23.62 -13.87
C VAL A 64 16.69 -23.06 -14.79
N HIS A 65 16.89 -21.74 -14.81
CA HIS A 65 17.92 -21.14 -15.65
C HIS A 65 19.33 -21.54 -15.22
N LYS A 66 19.58 -21.62 -13.91
CA LYS A 66 20.87 -22.03 -13.35
C LYS A 66 21.21 -23.48 -13.75
N ASP A 67 20.23 -24.36 -13.76
CA ASP A 67 20.42 -25.78 -14.08
C ASP A 67 20.64 -26.04 -15.59
N ILE A 68 20.01 -25.24 -16.47
CA ILE A 68 20.03 -25.47 -17.93
C ILE A 68 21.14 -24.68 -18.64
N THR A 69 21.29 -23.40 -18.32
CA THR A 69 22.04 -22.43 -19.15
C THR A 69 23.27 -21.88 -18.46
N GLY A 70 23.36 -22.02 -17.12
CA GLY A 70 24.53 -21.66 -16.31
C GLY A 70 24.74 -20.15 -16.12
N ALA A 71 24.97 -19.38 -17.19
CA ALA A 71 25.33 -17.96 -17.12
C ALA A 71 24.38 -17.06 -17.92
N PHE A 72 24.07 -15.89 -17.36
CA PHE A 72 23.38 -14.82 -18.09
C PHE A 72 24.34 -14.10 -19.03
N ASP A 73 23.89 -13.74 -20.22
CA ASP A 73 24.62 -12.84 -21.11
C ASP A 73 24.62 -11.39 -20.58
N GLU A 74 25.46 -10.52 -21.12
CA GLU A 74 25.59 -9.14 -20.64
C GLU A 74 24.29 -8.31 -20.81
N ASN A 75 23.53 -8.56 -21.87
CA ASN A 75 22.25 -7.88 -22.09
C ASN A 75 21.21 -8.31 -21.04
N GLN A 76 21.14 -9.60 -20.72
CA GLN A 76 20.27 -10.15 -19.69
C GLN A 76 20.65 -9.62 -18.30
N LYS A 77 21.95 -9.55 -17.99
CA LYS A 77 22.42 -8.96 -16.72
C LYS A 77 22.02 -7.49 -16.61
N MET A 78 22.12 -6.72 -17.69
CA MET A 78 21.69 -5.32 -17.73
C MET A 78 20.19 -5.22 -17.44
N GLN A 79 19.35 -5.98 -18.14
CA GLN A 79 17.90 -6.00 -17.92
C GLN A 79 17.51 -6.41 -16.49
N ILE A 80 18.20 -7.41 -15.91
CA ILE A 80 17.97 -7.82 -14.51
C ILE A 80 18.33 -6.66 -13.56
N ARG A 81 19.46 -5.98 -13.77
CA ARG A 81 19.88 -4.84 -12.92
C ARG A 81 18.87 -3.69 -13.00
N GLU A 82 18.40 -3.36 -14.20
CA GLU A 82 17.37 -2.33 -14.39
C GLU A 82 16.07 -2.67 -13.68
N ALA A 83 15.61 -3.92 -13.83
CA ALA A 83 14.40 -4.38 -13.17
C ALA A 83 14.54 -4.37 -11.64
N LEU A 84 15.70 -4.75 -11.09
CA LEU A 84 15.96 -4.70 -9.64
C LEU A 84 16.02 -3.28 -9.11
N ARG A 85 16.61 -2.34 -9.85
CA ARG A 85 16.64 -0.92 -9.49
C ARG A 85 15.22 -0.33 -9.47
N CYS A 86 14.40 -0.67 -10.46
CA CYS A 86 13.00 -0.26 -10.53
C CYS A 86 12.22 -0.79 -9.32
N LYS A 87 12.43 -2.07 -8.97
CA LYS A 87 11.84 -2.69 -7.77
C LYS A 87 12.18 -1.93 -6.50
N GLU A 88 13.46 -1.61 -6.31
CA GLU A 88 13.95 -0.90 -5.11
C GLU A 88 13.33 0.49 -4.99
N MET A 89 13.26 1.23 -6.10
CA MET A 89 12.58 2.53 -6.15
C MET A 89 11.11 2.43 -5.72
N TYR A 90 10.32 1.50 -6.29
CA TYR A 90 8.91 1.39 -5.93
C TYR A 90 8.72 0.93 -4.48
N VAL A 91 9.52 -0.02 -4.00
CA VAL A 91 9.43 -0.48 -2.61
C VAL A 91 9.69 0.67 -1.63
N GLN A 92 10.73 1.47 -1.87
CA GLN A 92 11.02 2.63 -1.02
C GLN A 92 9.84 3.61 -0.99
N LYS A 93 9.32 3.97 -2.17
CA LYS A 93 8.18 4.90 -2.27
C LYS A 93 6.93 4.38 -1.58
N ILE A 94 6.63 3.08 -1.72
CA ILE A 94 5.46 2.47 -1.07
C ILE A 94 5.59 2.52 0.45
N LEU A 95 6.79 2.29 0.99
CA LEU A 95 7.03 2.39 2.44
C LEU A 95 6.83 3.82 2.95
N GLU A 96 7.31 4.82 2.19
CA GLU A 96 7.09 6.23 2.51
C GLU A 96 5.59 6.57 2.50
N GLN A 97 4.84 6.12 1.49
CA GLN A 97 3.39 6.29 1.41
C GLN A 97 2.65 5.62 2.57
N ASP A 98 3.07 4.41 2.97
CA ASP A 98 2.44 3.68 4.07
C ASP A 98 2.56 4.44 5.40
N LEU A 99 3.70 5.08 5.64
CA LEU A 99 3.87 5.97 6.80
C LEU A 99 2.93 7.17 6.75
N SER A 100 2.79 7.80 5.57
CA SER A 100 1.85 8.92 5.39
C SER A 100 0.40 8.50 5.59
N ILE A 101 -0.01 7.36 5.03
CA ILE A 101 -1.37 6.81 5.18
C ILE A 101 -1.68 6.53 6.65
N LEU A 102 -0.75 5.91 7.38
CA LEU A 102 -0.91 5.66 8.82
C LEU A 102 -1.10 6.97 9.60
N SER A 103 -0.28 7.98 9.30
CA SER A 103 -0.39 9.30 9.94
C SER A 103 -1.75 9.95 9.68
N LEU A 104 -2.24 9.94 8.43
CA LEU A 104 -3.55 10.50 8.07
C LEU A 104 -4.70 9.78 8.79
N ILE A 105 -4.62 8.46 8.89
CA ILE A 105 -5.61 7.65 9.61
C ILE A 105 -5.61 7.98 11.10
N ASP A 106 -4.44 8.13 11.73
CA ASP A 106 -4.33 8.42 13.16
C ASP A 106 -4.76 9.85 13.50
N GLU A 107 -4.50 10.81 12.61
CA GLU A 107 -5.03 12.17 12.73
C GLU A 107 -6.56 12.17 12.67
N ALA A 108 -7.15 11.44 11.71
CA ALA A 108 -8.59 11.31 11.57
C ALA A 108 -9.24 10.67 12.80
N LYS A 109 -8.65 9.59 13.34
CA LYS A 109 -9.11 8.98 14.61
C LYS A 109 -9.09 9.98 15.75
N SER A 110 -7.99 10.74 15.87
CA SER A 110 -7.82 11.73 16.93
C SER A 110 -8.87 12.83 16.85
N GLN A 111 -9.21 13.27 15.63
CA GLN A 111 -10.25 14.25 15.38
C GLN A 111 -11.63 13.73 15.76
N ILE A 112 -11.99 12.52 15.33
CA ILE A 112 -13.26 11.88 15.68
C ILE A 112 -13.41 11.73 17.20
N ILE A 113 -12.35 11.35 17.91
CA ILE A 113 -12.37 11.21 19.38
C ILE A 113 -12.70 12.56 20.05
N LYS A 114 -12.10 13.66 19.59
CA LYS A 114 -12.38 15.00 20.11
C LYS A 114 -13.84 15.38 19.88
N GLU A 115 -14.34 15.18 18.66
CA GLU A 115 -15.73 15.48 18.32
C GLU A 115 -16.73 14.68 19.17
N LEU A 116 -16.46 13.39 19.41
CA LEU A 116 -17.29 12.55 20.28
C LEU A 116 -17.27 13.04 21.73
N GLN A 117 -16.13 13.51 22.24
CA GLN A 117 -16.03 14.11 23.57
C GLN A 117 -16.85 15.41 23.66
N ASP A 118 -16.75 16.29 22.67
CA ASP A 118 -17.48 17.55 22.62
C ASP A 118 -18.99 17.35 22.55
N ILE A 119 -19.46 16.37 21.77
CA ILE A 119 -20.88 15.98 21.72
C ILE A 119 -21.35 15.49 23.10
N LYS A 120 -20.54 14.67 23.78
CA LYS A 120 -20.85 14.18 25.14
C LYS A 120 -20.92 15.31 26.15
N HIS A 121 -20.02 16.29 26.08
CA HIS A 121 -20.02 17.47 26.95
C HIS A 121 -21.24 18.36 26.69
N THR A 122 -21.55 18.63 25.42
CA THR A 122 -22.74 19.39 25.01
C THR A 122 -24.03 18.72 25.49
N LYS A 123 -24.15 17.40 25.32
CA LYS A 123 -25.31 16.63 25.80
C LYS A 123 -25.47 16.73 27.32
N LYS A 124 -24.37 16.69 28.08
CA LYS A 124 -24.38 16.86 29.54
C LYS A 124 -24.80 18.27 29.95
N ALA A 125 -24.30 19.30 29.26
CA ALA A 125 -24.71 20.69 29.49
C ALA A 125 -26.21 20.89 29.24
N LEU A 126 -26.72 20.40 28.11
CA LEU A 126 -28.14 20.46 27.75
C LEU A 126 -29.04 19.68 28.72
N ALA A 127 -28.58 18.56 29.27
CA ALA A 127 -29.32 17.83 30.31
C ALA A 127 -29.49 18.66 31.59
N GLY A 128 -28.50 19.48 31.95
CA GLY A 128 -28.58 20.42 33.09
C GLY A 128 -29.65 21.50 32.91
N TYR A 129 -29.87 21.97 31.68
CA TYR A 129 -30.89 22.98 31.37
C TYR A 129 -32.33 22.43 31.30
N LYS A 130 -32.52 21.11 31.23
CA LYS A 130 -33.85 20.47 31.22
C LYS A 130 -34.43 20.18 32.61
N SER A 131 -33.72 20.50 33.69
CA SER A 131 -34.28 20.43 35.05
C SER A 131 -35.08 21.72 35.32
N PRO A 132 -36.42 21.68 35.41
CA PRO A 132 -37.20 22.87 35.72
C PRO A 132 -36.85 23.30 37.15
N ALA A 133 -36.60 24.59 37.33
CA ALA A 133 -36.74 25.21 38.64
C ALA A 133 -38.21 25.07 39.05
N ALA A 134 -38.47 24.21 40.03
CA ALA A 134 -39.73 24.09 40.75
C ALA A 134 -39.39 23.84 42.23
#